data_AF-A0A926Z7J9-F1
#
_entry.id   AF-A0A926Z7J9-F1
#
_cell.length_a   1.000
_cell.length_b   1.000
_cell.length_c   1.000
_cell.angle_alpha   90.00
_cell.angle_beta   90.00
_cell.angle_gamma   90.00
#
_symmetry.space_group_name_H-M   'P 1'
#
loop_
_entity.id
_entity.type
_entity.pdbx_description
1 polymer ?
#
loop_
_entity_poly.entity_id
_entity_poly.type
_entity_poly.pdbx_seq_one_letter_code
_entity_poly.pdbx_strand_id
1 'polypeptide(L)' 'MIKTQILEAIKQMPNSDRLEVIEFALKLLRQDIGKPEKLSLREAAEIMRPFYAENSNLTEFVDANNEDFYEYQDYA' A
#
# COMPACT_ATOMS: atom_id res chain seq x y z
N MET A 1 -32.04 -8.43 -0.52
CA MET A 1 -32.81 -8.81 -1.72
C MET A 1 -32.04 -8.64 -3.02
N ILE A 2 -31.42 -7.48 -3.29
CA ILE A 2 -30.73 -7.25 -4.58
C ILE A 2 -29.52 -8.19 -4.79
N LYS A 3 -28.70 -8.39 -3.75
CA LYS A 3 -27.49 -9.26 -3.84
C LYS A 3 -27.81 -10.71 -4.22
N THR A 4 -28.89 -11.27 -3.69
CA THR A 4 -29.34 -12.64 -3.99
C THR A 4 -29.83 -12.77 -5.42
N GLN A 5 -30.58 -11.79 -5.94
CA GLN A 5 -31.04 -11.78 -7.33
C GLN A 5 -29.88 -11.67 -8.33
N ILE A 6 -28.85 -10.88 -8.01
CA ILE A 6 -27.64 -10.77 -8.83
C ILE A 6 -26.90 -12.12 -8.88
N LEU A 7 -26.75 -12.80 -7.75
CA LEU A 7 -26.12 -14.12 -7.72
C LEU A 7 -26.92 -15.17 -8.49
N GLU A 8 -28.25 -15.13 -8.41
CA GLU A 8 -29.13 -15.99 -9.20
C GLU A 8 -28.90 -15.77 -10.69
N ALA A 9 -28.80 -14.52 -11.14
CA ALA A 9 -28.54 -14.18 -12.54
C ALA A 9 -27.16 -14.68 -13.01
N ILE A 10 -26.12 -14.50 -12.19
CA ILE A 10 -24.76 -15.00 -12.50
C ILE A 10 -24.76 -16.54 -12.60
N LYS A 11 -25.53 -17.24 -11.76
CA LYS A 11 -25.64 -18.71 -11.82
C LYS A 11 -26.26 -19.21 -13.13
N GLN A 12 -27.13 -18.42 -13.78
CA GLN A 12 -27.73 -18.81 -15.06
C GLN A 12 -26.78 -18.64 -16.26
N MET A 13 -25.63 -17.96 -16.07
CA MET A 13 -24.66 -17.74 -17.13
C MET A 13 -23.79 -18.98 -17.41
N PRO A 14 -23.21 -19.13 -18.61
CA PRO A 14 -22.12 -20.06 -18.87
C PRO A 14 -20.91 -19.81 -17.97
N ASN A 15 -20.09 -20.84 -17.73
CA ASN A 15 -18.93 -20.71 -16.85
C ASN A 15 -17.89 -19.68 -17.34
N SER A 16 -17.74 -19.50 -18.66
CA SER A 16 -16.89 -18.47 -19.27
C SER A 16 -17.30 -17.08 -18.80
N ASP A 17 -18.59 -16.78 -18.89
CA ASP A 17 -19.14 -15.46 -18.63
C ASP A 17 -19.15 -15.18 -17.12
N ARG A 18 -19.35 -16.21 -16.30
CA ARG A 18 -19.19 -16.11 -14.83
C ARG A 18 -17.77 -15.69 -14.44
N LEU A 19 -16.76 -16.29 -15.07
CA LEU A 19 -15.36 -15.94 -14.80
C LEU A 19 -15.09 -14.49 -15.18
N GLU A 20 -15.57 -14.05 -16.35
CA GLU A 20 -15.42 -12.67 -16.81
C GLU A 20 -16.06 -11.66 -15.84
N VAL A 21 -17.29 -11.94 -15.36
CA VAL A 21 -17.97 -11.09 -14.38
C VAL A 21 -17.19 -11.03 -13.06
N ILE A 22 -16.64 -12.14 -12.58
CA ILE A 22 -15.82 -12.19 -11.37
C ILE A 22 -14.55 -11.36 -11.54
N GLU A 23 -13.85 -11.50 -12.67
CA GLU A 23 -12.66 -10.72 -12.98
C GLU A 23 -12.96 -9.22 -13.04
N PHE A 24 -14.07 -8.84 -13.66
CA PHE A 24 -14.47 -7.44 -13.74
C PHE A 24 -14.80 -6.86 -12.36
N ALA A 25 -15.53 -7.61 -11.53
CA ALA A 25 -15.84 -7.22 -10.16
C ALA A 25 -14.56 -7.08 -9.31
N LEU A 26 -13.61 -8.01 -9.46
CA LEU A 26 -12.30 -7.93 -8.81
C LEU A 26 -11.50 -6.70 -9.25
N LYS A 27 -11.51 -6.39 -10.54
CA LYS A 27 -10.83 -5.21 -11.09
C LYS A 27 -11.41 -3.92 -10.51
N LEU A 28 -12.73 -3.83 -10.40
CA LEU A 28 -13.43 -2.68 -9.82
C LEU A 28 -13.07 -2.51 -8.34
N LEU A 29 -13.06 -3.59 -7.58
CA LEU A 29 -12.64 -3.57 -6.17
C LEU A 29 -11.17 -3.12 -6.02
N ARG A 30 -10.27 -3.58 -6.90
CA ARG A 30 -8.87 -3.14 -6.91
C ARG A 30 -8.70 -1.67 -7.31
N GLN A 31 -9.57 -1.12 -8.16
CA GLN A 31 -9.54 0.31 -8.48
C GLN A 31 -9.90 1.18 -7.28
N ASP A 32 -10.74 0.68 -6.37
CA ASP A 32 -11.09 1.40 -5.15
C ASP A 32 -10.02 1.22 -4.05
N ILE A 33 -9.37 0.06 -3.98
CA ILE A 33 -8.22 -0.17 -3.08
C ILE A 33 -6.96 0.58 -3.55
N GLY A 34 -6.74 0.64 -4.87
CA GLY A 34 -5.59 1.29 -5.50
C GLY A 34 -5.68 2.82 -5.54
N LYS A 35 -6.82 3.40 -5.14
CA LYS A 35 -6.86 4.81 -4.77
C LYS A 35 -6.23 4.88 -3.38
N PRO A 36 -5.03 5.47 -3.21
CA PRO A 36 -4.59 5.81 -1.86
C PRO A 36 -5.74 6.61 -1.26
N GLU A 37 -6.27 6.16 -0.12
CA GLU A 37 -7.14 6.99 0.68
C GLU A 37 -6.39 8.32 0.81
N LYS A 38 -6.96 9.40 0.25
CA LYS A 38 -6.40 10.72 0.44
C LYS A 38 -6.63 11.05 1.90
N LEU A 39 -5.72 10.56 2.75
CA LEU A 39 -5.68 10.91 4.15
C LEU A 39 -5.56 12.43 4.20
N SER A 40 -6.36 13.04 5.05
CA SER A 40 -6.09 14.40 5.46
C SER A 40 -4.68 14.47 6.05
N LEU A 41 -4.05 15.65 5.97
CA LEU A 41 -2.73 15.86 6.58
C LEU A 41 -2.70 15.45 8.06
N ARG A 42 -3.83 15.60 8.77
CA ARG A 42 -3.98 15.16 10.16
C ARG A 42 -3.92 13.65 10.31
N GLU A 43 -4.66 12.90 9.50
CA GLU A 43 -4.70 11.43 9.56
C GLU A 43 -3.34 10.83 9.19
N ALA A 44 -2.68 11.39 8.17
CA ALA A 44 -1.32 11.00 7.82
C ALA A 44 -0.34 11.26 8.97
N ALA A 45 -0.46 12.41 9.65
CA ALA A 45 0.40 12.75 10.79
C ALA A 45 0.18 11.80 12.00
N GLU A 46 -1.07 11.42 12.30
CA GLU A 46 -1.35 10.46 13.38
C GLU A 46 -0.81 9.06 13.07
N ILE A 47 -0.92 8.58 11.82
CA ILE A 47 -0.34 7.30 11.40
C ILE A 47 1.20 7.32 11.53
N MET A 48 1.82 8.46 11.19
CA MET A 48 3.27 8.62 11.25
C MET A 48 3.81 8.85 12.67
N ARG A 49 2.96 9.28 13.61
CA ARG A 49 3.36 9.67 14.97
C ARG A 49 4.20 8.63 15.74
N PRO A 50 3.92 7.31 15.68
CA PRO A 50 4.73 6.31 16.39
C PRO A 50 6.17 6.24 15.88
N PHE A 51 6.40 6.52 14.59
CA PHE A 51 7.75 6.50 14.00
C PHE A 51 8.63 7.64 14.51
N TYR A 52 8.04 8.72 15.04
CA TYR A 52 8.77 9.85 15.64
C TYR A 52 8.84 9.77 17.17
N ALA A 53 8.40 8.69 17.78
CA ALA A 53 8.53 8.50 19.22
C ALA A 53 10.01 8.43 19.64
N GLU A 54 10.30 8.85 20.87
CA GLU A 54 11.60 8.61 21.49
C GLU A 54 11.83 7.10 21.55
N ASN A 55 12.98 6.63 21.02
CA ASN A 55 13.36 5.22 20.83
C ASN A 55 12.70 4.48 19.64
N SER A 56 12.11 5.20 18.68
CA SER A 56 11.80 4.62 17.37
C SER A 56 13.08 4.42 16.56
N ASN A 57 13.14 3.36 15.76
CA ASN A 57 14.28 3.11 14.84
C ASN A 57 14.57 4.29 13.89
N LEU A 58 13.57 5.15 13.61
CA LEU A 58 13.73 6.33 12.76
C LEU A 58 14.41 7.51 13.48
N THR A 59 14.30 7.56 14.81
CA THR A 59 14.90 8.61 15.65
C THR A 59 16.25 8.17 16.22
N GLU A 60 16.68 6.95 15.94
CA GLU A 60 18.04 6.51 16.20
C GLU A 60 18.99 7.27 15.27
N PHE A 61 19.81 8.16 15.83
CA PHE A 61 20.97 8.71 15.13
C PHE A 61 21.99 7.58 15.00
N VAL A 62 21.79 6.71 14.00
CA VAL A 62 22.77 5.68 13.69
C VAL A 62 23.91 6.35 12.93
N ASP A 63 24.96 6.73 13.64
CA ASP A 63 26.29 6.98 13.07
C ASP A 63 26.93 5.65 12.62
N ALA A 64 26.17 4.84 11.86
CA ALA A 64 26.61 3.55 11.31
C ALA A 64 27.16 3.69 9.90
N ASN A 65 27.31 4.91 9.38
CA ASN A 65 28.20 5.15 8.25
C ASN A 65 29.64 5.12 8.77
N ASN A 66 30.07 3.92 9.15
CA ASN A 66 31.46 3.51 9.23
C ASN A 66 32.02 3.32 7.80
N GLU A 67 31.57 4.15 6.84
CA GLU A 67 32.21 4.25 5.55
C GLU A 67 33.56 4.87 5.85
N ASP A 68 34.61 4.02 5.82
CA ASP A 68 35.99 4.43 5.94
C ASP A 68 36.18 5.71 5.14
N PHE A 69 36.42 6.81 5.85
CA PHE A 69 36.71 8.10 5.26
C PHE A 69 37.94 7.88 4.39
N TYR A 70 37.75 7.71 3.07
CA TYR A 70 38.87 7.53 2.16
C TYR A 70 39.67 8.82 2.20
N GLU A 71 40.78 8.80 2.96
CA GLU A 71 41.80 9.84 2.90
C GLU A 71 42.14 10.04 1.42
N TYR A 72 41.83 11.22 0.90
CA TYR A 72 42.32 11.62 -0.41
C TYR A 72 43.83 11.53 -0.33
N GLN A 73 44.42 10.54 -1.00
CA GLN A 73 45.87 10.46 -1.13
C GLN A 73 46.34 11.79 -1.72
N ASP A 74 47.21 12.47 -0.98
CA ASP A 74 47.93 13.65 -1.44
C ASP A 74 48.57 13.34 -2.79
N TYR A 75 47.95 13.82 -3.87
CA TYR A 75 48.57 13.85 -5.19
C TYR A 75 49.61 14.98 -5.15
N ALA A 76 50.82 14.63 -4.68
CA ALA A 76 52.03 15.44 -4.81
C ALA A 76 52.61 15.36 -6.24
#